data_AF-A0A447PIF9-F1
#
_entry.id   AF-A0A447PIF9-F1
#
_cell.length_a   1.000
_cell.length_b   1.000
_cell.length_c   1.000
_cell.angle_alpha   90.00
_cell.angle_beta   90.00
_cell.angle_gamma   90.00
#
_symmetry.space_group_name_H-M   'P 1'
#
loop_
_entity.id
_entity.type
_entity.pdbx_description
1 polymer ?
#
loop_
_entity_poly.entity_id
_entity_poly.type
_entity_poly.pdbx_seq_one_letter_code
_entity_poly.pdbx_strand_id
1 'polypeptide(L)' 'MMDDALLAGERAKAKKPDNWEIVGKPQSQEAYGCMLRKNDPEFKKLMDDTIAQAQTSGEAEKWFDKWFKNPIPPKT' A
#
# COMPACT_ATOMS: atom_id res chain seq x y z
N MET A 1 9.82 12.89 -1.75
CA MET A 1 10.34 11.60 -2.24
C MET A 1 9.18 10.63 -2.18
N MET A 2 8.97 9.84 -3.23
CA MET A 2 7.80 8.97 -3.38
C MET A 2 8.34 7.55 -3.47
N ASP A 3 7.86 6.65 -2.61
CA ASP A 3 8.28 5.26 -2.63
C ASP A 3 7.65 4.50 -3.81
N ASP A 4 8.22 3.33 -4.10
CA ASP A 4 7.88 2.52 -5.27
C ASP A 4 6.43 2.06 -5.28
N ALA A 5 5.83 1.78 -4.11
CA ALA A 5 4.45 1.30 -4.05
C ALA A 5 3.47 2.39 -4.47
N LEU A 6 3.73 3.63 -4.04
CA LEU A 6 2.90 4.77 -4.40
C LEU A 6 3.11 5.19 -5.87
N LEU A 7 4.35 5.14 -6.36
CA LEU A 7 4.64 5.33 -7.78
C LEU A 7 3.99 4.26 -8.67
N ALA A 8 4.02 2.99 -8.25
CA ALA A 8 3.36 1.89 -8.95
C ALA A 8 1.84 2.08 -8.99
N GLY A 9 1.24 2.50 -7.87
CA GLY A 9 -0.18 2.83 -7.79
C GLY A 9 -0.57 4.00 -8.70
N GLU A 10 0.24 5.05 -8.79
CA GLU A 10 -0.06 6.18 -9.68
C GLU A 10 0.18 5.86 -11.15
N ARG A 11 1.21 5.06 -11.50
CA ARG A 11 1.39 4.55 -12.86
C ARG A 11 0.18 3.72 -13.30
N ALA A 12 -0.29 2.81 -12.47
CA ALA A 12 -1.45 1.96 -12.77
C ALA A 12 -2.73 2.78 -13.03
N LYS A 13 -2.85 3.96 -12.41
CA LYS A 13 -3.99 4.88 -12.59
C LYS A 13 -3.80 5.92 -13.71
N ALA A 14 -2.64 5.97 -14.35
CA ALA A 14 -2.35 6.98 -15.39
C ALA A 14 -3.17 6.72 -16.67
N LYS A 15 -3.42 7.77 -17.47
CA LYS A 15 -4.18 7.65 -18.74
C LYS A 15 -3.49 6.72 -19.75
N LYS A 16 -2.16 6.67 -19.74
CA LYS A 16 -1.32 5.80 -20.58
C LYS A 16 -0.20 5.23 -19.69
N PRO A 17 -0.47 4.18 -18.90
CA PRO A 17 0.52 3.62 -17.96
C PRO A 17 1.83 3.22 -18.65
N ASP A 18 1.73 2.71 -19.88
CA ASP A 18 2.87 2.24 -20.69
C ASP A 18 3.87 3.34 -21.09
N ASN A 19 3.48 4.62 -20.95
CA ASN A 19 4.38 5.75 -21.20
C ASN A 19 5.28 6.08 -20.01
N TRP A 20 5.11 5.42 -18.86
CA TRP A 20 5.79 5.77 -17.61
C TRP A 20 6.57 4.60 -17.04
N GLU A 21 7.83 4.86 -16.70
CA GLU A 21 8.73 3.90 -16.07
C GLU A 21 9.20 4.43 -14.71
N ILE A 22 9.29 3.54 -13.72
CA ILE A 22 9.89 3.83 -12.42
C ILE A 22 11.37 3.49 -12.55
N VAL A 23 12.24 4.50 -12.43
CA VAL A 23 13.69 4.37 -12.65
C VAL A 23 14.48 4.91 -11.46
N GLY A 24 15.74 4.50 -11.37
CA GLY A 24 16.66 4.93 -10.30
C GLY A 24 16.69 3.96 -9.12
N LYS A 25 17.63 4.21 -8.20
CA LYS A 25 17.74 3.43 -6.96
C LYS A 25 16.88 4.07 -5.86
N PRO A 26 16.06 3.30 -5.12
CA PRO A 26 15.34 3.80 -3.97
C PRO A 26 16.31 4.47 -2.99
N GLN A 27 15.97 5.68 -2.57
CA GLN A 27 16.79 6.49 -1.66
C GLN A 27 16.48 6.18 -0.19
N SER A 28 15.29 5.64 0.07
CA SER A 28 14.79 5.23 1.38
C SER A 28 13.95 3.96 1.24
N GLN A 29 13.80 3.22 2.34
CA GLN A 29 12.78 2.20 2.49
C GLN A 29 11.81 2.65 3.56
N GLU A 30 10.53 2.74 3.22
CA GLU A 30 9.52 3.37 4.05
C GLU A 30 8.44 2.35 4.44
N ALA A 31 8.29 2.12 5.75
CA ALA A 31 7.27 1.23 6.27
C ALA A 31 5.96 1.99 6.45
N TYR A 32 4.93 1.58 5.71
CA TYR A 32 3.60 2.15 5.84
C TYR A 32 2.88 1.60 7.06
N GLY A 33 2.27 2.48 7.84
CA GLY A 33 1.47 2.11 9.00
C GLY A 33 0.26 3.00 9.15
N CYS A 34 -0.82 2.46 9.71
CA CYS A 34 -1.97 3.25 10.11
C CYS A 34 -1.58 4.16 11.28
N MET A 35 -1.63 5.48 11.06
CA MET A 35 -1.34 6.46 12.11
C MET A 35 -2.47 6.55 13.13
N LEU A 36 -2.11 6.79 14.39
CA LEU A 36 -3.03 7.04 15.48
C LEU A 36 -2.47 8.12 16.43
N ARG A 37 -3.31 8.60 17.35
CA ARG A 37 -2.87 9.51 18.42
C ARG A 37 -1.87 8.81 19.34
N LYS A 38 -0.87 9.57 19.82
CA LYS A 38 0.10 9.08 20.79
C LYS A 38 -0.58 8.79 22.14
N ASN A 39 -0.06 7.81 22.89
CA ASN A 39 -0.50 7.39 24.22
C ASN A 39 -1.93 6.80 24.28
N ASP A 40 -2.39 6.20 23.17
CA ASP A 40 -3.66 5.47 23.08
C ASP A 40 -3.40 3.97 22.85
N PRO A 41 -2.94 3.23 23.88
CA PRO A 41 -2.49 1.84 23.71
C PRO A 41 -3.65 0.87 23.46
N GLU A 42 -4.84 1.15 23.98
CA GLU A 42 -6.02 0.31 23.76
C GLU A 42 -6.47 0.37 22.30
N PHE A 43 -6.54 1.58 21.73
CA PHE A 43 -6.87 1.74 20.32
C PHE A 43 -5.78 1.17 19.43
N LYS A 44 -4.49 1.36 19.80
CA LYS A 44 -3.38 0.71 19.10
C LYS A 44 -3.55 -0.81 19.07
N LYS A 45 -3.87 -1.43 20.21
CA LYS A 45 -4.05 -2.88 20.29
C LYS A 45 -5.17 -3.35 19.36
N LEU A 46 -6.30 -2.66 19.34
CA LEU A 46 -7.41 -2.97 18.43
C LEU A 46 -6.98 -2.90 16.95
N MET A 47 -6.23 -1.86 16.58
CA MET A 47 -5.70 -1.71 15.23
C MET A 47 -4.71 -2.83 14.89
N ASP A 48 -3.75 -3.08 15.77
CA ASP A 48 -2.71 -4.08 15.57
C ASP A 48 -3.31 -5.50 15.47
N ASP A 49 -4.26 -5.86 16.34
CA ASP A 49 -4.92 -7.18 16.31
C ASP A 49 -5.68 -7.39 15.00
N THR A 50 -6.39 -6.34 14.54
CA THR A 50 -7.15 -6.39 13.28
C THR A 50 -6.20 -6.56 12.08
N ILE A 51 -5.10 -5.82 12.05
CA ILE A 51 -4.09 -5.89 10.98
C ILE A 51 -3.39 -7.26 11.01
N ALA A 52 -3.00 -7.74 12.19
CA ALA A 52 -2.36 -9.03 12.36
C ALA A 52 -3.26 -10.17 11.89
N GLN A 53 -4.55 -10.13 12.21
CA GLN A 53 -5.51 -11.12 11.71
C GLN A 53 -5.60 -11.10 10.18
N ALA A 54 -5.72 -9.91 9.56
CA ALA A 54 -5.78 -9.80 8.10
C ALA A 54 -4.50 -10.31 7.42
N GLN A 55 -3.33 -9.98 7.98
CA GLN A 55 -2.04 -10.41 7.46
C GLN A 55 -1.81 -11.92 7.60
N THR A 56 -2.07 -12.48 8.78
CA THR A 56 -1.79 -13.89 9.08
C THR A 56 -2.82 -14.87 8.50
N SER A 57 -4.06 -14.42 8.25
CA SER A 57 -5.08 -15.23 7.58
C SER A 57 -4.93 -15.31 6.06
N GLY A 58 -3.98 -14.58 5.48
CA GLY A 58 -3.78 -14.47 4.02
C GLY A 58 -4.75 -13.49 3.33
N GLU A 59 -5.65 -12.85 4.06
CA GLU A 59 -6.59 -11.88 3.49
C GLU A 59 -5.86 -10.62 2.98
N ALA A 60 -4.83 -10.17 3.69
CA ALA A 60 -4.00 -9.05 3.23
C ALA A 60 -3.23 -9.37 1.93
N GLU A 61 -2.84 -10.63 1.72
CA GLU A 61 -2.21 -11.06 0.47
C GLU A 61 -3.21 -11.01 -0.69
N LYS A 62 -4.46 -11.43 -0.48
CA LYS A 62 -5.51 -11.27 -1.50
C LYS A 62 -5.76 -9.81 -1.84
N TRP A 63 -5.71 -8.91 -0.86
CA TRP A 63 -5.82 -7.48 -1.11
C TRP A 63 -4.63 -6.96 -1.91
N PHE A 64 -3.42 -7.41 -1.59
CA PHE A 64 -2.22 -7.08 -2.37
C PHE A 64 -2.39 -7.53 -3.83
N ASP A 65 -2.82 -8.76 -4.06
CA ASP A 65 -3.06 -9.28 -5.42
C ASP A 65 -4.12 -8.47 -6.16
N LYS A 66 -5.22 -8.10 -5.49
CA LYS A 66 -6.28 -7.29 -6.08
C LYS A 66 -5.77 -5.92 -6.55
N TRP A 67 -4.97 -5.24 -5.73
CA TRP A 67 -4.60 -3.84 -5.98
C TRP A 67 -3.29 -3.68 -6.77
N PHE A 68 -2.42 -4.68 -6.76
CA PHE A 68 -1.09 -4.58 -7.35
C PHE A 68 -0.79 -5.61 -8.45
N LYS A 69 -1.55 -6.72 -8.52
CA LYS A 69 -1.35 -7.76 -9.55
C LYS A 69 -2.50 -7.90 -10.55
N ASN A 70 -3.66 -7.29 -10.27
CA ASN A 70 -4.84 -7.36 -11.12
C ASN A 70 -5.24 -5.97 -11.65
N PRO A 71 -6.02 -5.91 -12.75
CA PRO A 71 -6.56 -4.65 -13.24
C PRO A 71 -7.38 -3.92 -12.16
N ILE A 72 -7.03 -2.66 -11.91
CA ILE A 72 -7.74 -1.78 -10.98
C ILE A 72 -8.67 -0.84 -11.76
N PRO A 73 -9.79 -0.37 -11.16
CA PRO A 73 -10.70 0.55 -11.82
C PRO A 73 -9.97 1.81 -12.33
N PRO A 74 -10.24 2.27 -13.57
CA PRO A 74 -9.63 3.50 -14.09
C PRO A 74 -10.11 4.71 -13.27
N LYS A 75 -9.26 5.75 -13.16
CA LYS A 75 -9.70 7.06 -12.67
C LYS A 75 -10.76 7.59 -13.66
N THR A 76 -11.99 7.78 -13.19
CA THR A 76 -13.01 8.62 -13.87
C THR A 76 -12.51 10.04 -14.02
#